data_AF-A0A972GXV5-F1
#
_entry.id   AF-A0A972GXV5-F1
#
_cell.length_a   1.000
_cell.length_b   1.000
_cell.length_c   1.000
_cell.angle_alpha   90.00
_cell.angle_beta   90.00
_cell.angle_gamma   90.00
#
_symmetry.space_group_name_H-M   'P 1'
#
loop_
_entity.id
_entity.type
_entity.pdbx_description
1 polymer ?
#
loop_
_entity_poly.entity_id
_entity_poly.type
_entity_poly.pdbx_seq_one_letter_code
_entity_poly.pdbx_strand_id
1 'polypeptide(L)'
;MLPTIQFYAQARSSLRQIFKENGIIVNDNHVGTIGELYAKIYLESFGLSVRPAKNLIWPYDLEDSLGIKYSVKTITTENTLGKTSPVNILEDWTVLIAISLDGDFMLEKMAMIIKSHLISYPVFQKNINNRSNGSKSHPQFSMVEVLG
;
A
#
# COMPACT_ATOMS: atom_id res chain seq x y z
N MET A 1 -4.90 -17.17 28.75
CA MET A 1 -4.74 -16.27 27.59
C MET A 1 -5.77 -15.16 27.74
N LEU A 2 -5.42 -13.88 27.59
CA LEU A 2 -6.38 -12.77 27.72
C LEU A 2 -7.47 -12.91 26.64
N PRO A 3 -8.78 -12.85 26.97
CA PRO A 3 -9.86 -13.02 25.99
C PRO A 3 -9.70 -12.15 24.73
N THR A 4 -9.19 -10.93 24.88
CA THR A 4 -8.90 -10.01 23.78
C THR A 4 -7.89 -10.56 22.77
N ILE A 5 -6.85 -11.28 23.22
CA ILE A 5 -5.87 -11.90 22.32
C ILE A 5 -6.53 -13.02 21.50
N GLN A 6 -7.44 -13.77 22.10
CA GLN A 6 -8.18 -14.82 21.41
C GLN A 6 -9.13 -14.25 20.36
N PHE A 7 -9.87 -13.18 20.68
CA PHE A 7 -10.71 -12.47 19.72
C PHE A 7 -9.89 -11.91 18.54
N TYR A 8 -8.73 -11.31 18.82
CA TYR A 8 -7.83 -10.85 17.77
C TYR A 8 -7.35 -11.99 16.87
N ALA A 9 -6.95 -13.13 17.45
CA ALA A 9 -6.51 -14.30 16.69
C ALA A 9 -7.62 -14.86 15.78
N GLN A 10 -8.87 -14.90 16.27
CA GLN A 10 -10.04 -15.31 15.50
C GLN A 10 -10.33 -14.33 14.35
N ALA A 11 -10.36 -13.02 14.63
CA ALA A 11 -10.57 -12.00 13.61
C ALA A 11 -9.48 -12.06 12.52
N ARG A 12 -8.21 -12.23 12.91
CA ARG A 12 -7.08 -12.42 11.97
C ARG A 12 -7.27 -13.66 11.11
N SER A 13 -7.80 -14.75 11.66
CA SER A 13 -8.12 -15.97 10.89
C SER A 13 -9.23 -15.72 9.86
N SER A 14 -10.29 -15.00 10.25
CA SER A 14 -11.39 -14.63 9.34
C SER A 14 -10.90 -13.72 8.21
N LEU A 15 -10.06 -12.72 8.51
CA LEU A 15 -9.46 -11.84 7.50
C LEU A 15 -8.61 -12.62 6.50
N ARG A 16 -7.81 -13.59 6.97
CA ARG A 16 -7.01 -14.46 6.08
C ARG A 16 -7.86 -15.20 5.05
N GLN A 17 -9.04 -15.66 5.46
CA GLN A 17 -9.97 -16.33 4.57
C GLN A 17 -10.51 -15.35 3.51
N ILE A 18 -10.92 -14.15 3.92
CA ILE A 18 -11.38 -13.09 3.01
C ILE A 18 -10.30 -12.71 1.99
N PHE A 19 -9.05 -12.54 2.43
CA PHE A 19 -7.93 -12.24 1.54
C PHE A 19 -7.72 -13.34 0.50
N LYS A 20 -7.76 -14.60 0.94
CA LYS A 20 -7.62 -15.76 0.04
C LYS A 20 -8.75 -15.82 -0.99
N GLU A 21 -9.99 -15.57 -0.59
CA GLU A 21 -11.16 -15.54 -1.48
C GLU A 21 -11.05 -14.41 -2.51
N ASN A 22 -10.37 -13.32 -2.17
CA ASN A 22 -10.09 -12.20 -3.06
C ASN A 22 -8.75 -12.30 -3.80
N GLY A 23 -8.04 -13.43 -3.66
CA GLY A 23 -6.74 -13.66 -4.27
C GLY A 23 -5.59 -12.84 -3.69
N ILE A 24 -5.79 -12.04 -2.64
CA ILE A 24 -4.73 -11.23 -2.03
C ILE A 24 -3.69 -12.12 -1.36
N ILE A 25 -2.40 -11.85 -1.60
CA ILE A 25 -1.30 -12.62 -1.02
C ILE A 25 -1.04 -12.13 0.40
N VAL A 26 -1.30 -12.99 1.38
CA VAL A 26 -1.20 -12.63 2.79
C VAL A 26 0.25 -12.70 3.29
N ASN A 27 0.65 -11.72 4.11
CA ASN A 27 1.87 -11.74 4.90
C ASN A 27 1.58 -11.40 6.39
N ASP A 28 2.62 -11.10 7.18
CA ASP A 28 2.44 -10.74 8.60
C ASP A 28 1.99 -9.29 8.84
N ASN A 29 2.06 -8.44 7.81
CA ASN A 29 1.57 -7.06 7.81
C ASN A 29 0.11 -6.99 7.33
N HIS A 30 -0.82 -7.27 8.24
CA HIS A 30 -2.26 -7.24 7.95
C HIS A 30 -2.75 -5.86 7.53
N VAL A 31 -2.15 -4.78 8.03
CA VAL A 31 -2.53 -3.41 7.66
C VAL A 31 -2.30 -3.15 6.17
N GLY A 32 -1.13 -3.57 5.66
CA GLY A 32 -0.85 -3.53 4.22
C GLY A 32 -1.86 -4.35 3.43
N THR A 33 -2.12 -5.58 3.89
CA THR A 33 -3.04 -6.52 3.22
C THR A 33 -4.49 -5.98 3.17
N ILE A 34 -4.96 -5.32 4.23
CA ILE A 34 -6.27 -4.64 4.26
C ILE A 34 -6.31 -3.52 3.22
N GLY A 35 -5.26 -2.72 3.12
CA GLY A 35 -5.18 -1.67 2.09
C GLY A 35 -5.16 -2.23 0.67
N GLU A 36 -4.45 -3.33 0.41
CA GLU A 36 -4.48 -4.01 -0.89
C GLU A 36 -5.90 -4.48 -1.25
N LEU A 37 -6.65 -5.00 -0.28
CA LEU A 37 -8.06 -5.38 -0.49
C LEU A 37 -8.93 -4.17 -0.84
N TYR A 38 -8.81 -3.07 -0.09
CA TYR A 38 -9.55 -1.83 -0.41
C TYR A 38 -9.17 -1.28 -1.80
N ALA A 39 -7.89 -1.28 -2.14
CA ALA A 39 -7.41 -0.87 -3.46
C ALA A 39 -8.01 -1.74 -4.57
N LYS A 40 -8.01 -3.07 -4.40
CA LYS A 40 -8.62 -4.00 -5.35
C LYS A 40 -10.11 -3.73 -5.54
N ILE A 41 -10.88 -3.64 -4.45
CA ILE A 41 -12.33 -3.36 -4.51
C ILE A 41 -12.59 -2.03 -5.21
N TYR A 42 -11.81 -0.99 -4.89
CA TYR A 42 -11.95 0.32 -5.51
C TYR A 42 -11.71 0.25 -7.03
N LEU A 43 -10.62 -0.35 -7.47
CA LEU A 43 -10.31 -0.50 -8.90
C LEU A 43 -11.37 -1.34 -9.64
N GLU A 44 -11.81 -2.44 -9.03
CA GLU A 44 -12.87 -3.30 -9.59
C GLU A 44 -14.23 -2.58 -9.69
N SER A 45 -14.50 -1.61 -8.81
CA SER A 45 -15.72 -0.80 -8.89
C SER A 45 -15.79 0.06 -10.16
N PHE A 46 -14.66 0.32 -10.82
CA PHE A 46 -14.59 0.97 -12.14
C PHE A 46 -14.65 -0.03 -13.31
N GLY A 47 -14.93 -1.31 -13.05
CA GLY A 47 -15.00 -2.35 -14.07
C GLY A 47 -13.65 -2.89 -14.52
N LEU A 48 -12.56 -2.59 -13.81
CA LEU A 48 -11.25 -3.18 -14.07
C LEU A 48 -11.19 -4.59 -13.49
N SER A 49 -10.65 -5.56 -14.23
CA SER A 49 -10.28 -6.85 -13.65
C SER A 49 -8.92 -6.72 -13.00
N VAL A 50 -8.82 -6.94 -11.69
CA VAL A 50 -7.58 -6.73 -10.93
C VAL A 50 -7.07 -8.04 -10.35
N ARG A 51 -5.78 -8.30 -10.54
CA ARG A 51 -5.08 -9.45 -9.96
C ARG A 51 -3.99 -9.00 -9.00
N PRO A 52 -3.71 -9.77 -7.95
CA PRO A 52 -2.51 -9.57 -7.13
C PRO A 52 -1.23 -9.79 -7.96
N ALA A 53 -0.11 -9.28 -7.48
CA ALA A 53 1.19 -9.70 -7.95
C ALA A 53 1.40 -11.21 -7.73
N LYS A 54 2.35 -11.81 -8.46
CA LYS A 54 2.54 -13.28 -8.43
C LYS A 54 3.12 -13.79 -7.10
N ASN A 55 3.87 -12.96 -6.38
CA ASN A 55 4.39 -13.25 -5.04
C ASN A 55 4.77 -11.95 -4.30
N LEU A 56 5.06 -12.05 -3.01
CA LEU A 56 5.37 -10.91 -2.12
C LEU A 56 6.65 -10.13 -2.45
N ILE A 57 7.51 -10.65 -3.34
CA ILE A 57 8.81 -10.04 -3.70
C ILE A 57 8.66 -9.19 -4.97
N TRP A 58 7.47 -9.18 -5.60
CA TRP A 58 7.25 -8.39 -6.79
C TRP A 58 7.31 -6.89 -6.51
N PRO A 59 7.73 -6.08 -7.51
CA PRO A 59 7.84 -4.63 -7.40
C PRO A 59 6.50 -3.88 -7.29
N TYR A 60 5.37 -4.60 -7.31
CA TYR A 60 4.03 -4.05 -7.25
C TYR A 60 3.13 -5.02 -6.48
N ASP A 61 1.97 -4.54 -6.07
CA ASP A 61 1.03 -5.28 -5.24
C ASP A 61 -0.16 -5.78 -6.07
N LEU A 62 -0.66 -4.95 -7.01
CA LEU A 62 -1.79 -5.26 -7.89
C LEU A 62 -1.47 -4.93 -9.35
N GLU A 63 -2.14 -5.60 -10.29
CA GLU A 63 -2.10 -5.32 -11.72
C GLU A 63 -3.50 -5.45 -12.32
N ASP A 64 -3.91 -4.50 -13.15
CA ASP A 64 -5.20 -4.57 -13.84
C ASP A 64 -5.12 -5.24 -15.22
N SER A 65 -6.27 -5.45 -15.85
CA SER A 65 -6.39 -6.03 -17.19
C SER A 65 -5.76 -5.21 -18.31
N LEU A 66 -5.41 -3.94 -18.06
CA LEU A 66 -4.71 -3.07 -19.00
C LEU A 66 -3.18 -3.14 -18.81
N GLY A 67 -2.70 -3.91 -17.83
CA GLY A 67 -1.29 -4.05 -17.50
C GLY A 67 -0.75 -2.90 -16.64
N ILE A 68 -1.62 -2.06 -16.05
CA ILE A 68 -1.18 -1.04 -15.10
C ILE A 68 -0.83 -1.73 -13.80
N LYS A 69 0.38 -1.45 -13.30
CA LYS A 69 0.92 -1.99 -12.06
C LYS A 69 0.79 -0.98 -10.94
N TYR A 70 0.21 -1.40 -9.82
CA TYR A 70 -0.09 -0.57 -8.67
C TYR A 70 0.76 -0.98 -7.48
N SER A 71 1.44 -0.04 -6.84
CA SER A 71 2.00 -0.22 -5.50
C SER A 71 1.06 0.40 -4.47
N VAL A 72 0.76 -0.30 -3.38
CA VAL A 72 -0.16 0.11 -2.33
C VAL A 72 0.64 0.47 -1.08
N LYS A 73 0.36 1.63 -0.51
CA LYS A 73 0.94 2.06 0.77
C LYS A 73 -0.18 2.46 1.72
N THR A 74 -0.26 1.73 2.83
CA THR A 74 -1.29 1.90 3.85
C THR A 74 -0.67 2.46 5.12
N ILE A 75 -1.33 3.45 5.71
CA ILE A 75 -1.08 3.90 7.08
C ILE A 75 -2.35 3.79 7.92
N THR A 76 -2.19 3.77 9.24
CA THR A 76 -3.29 3.90 10.21
C THR A 76 -3.06 5.13 11.07
N THR A 77 -4.05 5.50 11.87
CA THR A 77 -3.93 6.53 12.92
C THR A 77 -2.85 6.22 13.95
N GLU A 78 -2.44 4.95 14.09
CA GLU A 78 -1.33 4.55 14.96
C GLU A 78 0.04 5.01 14.43
N ASN A 79 0.14 5.39 13.15
CA ASN A 79 1.36 5.94 12.58
C ASN A 79 1.55 7.41 12.99
N THR A 80 2.08 7.61 14.20
CA THR A 80 2.34 8.94 14.78
C THR A 80 3.41 9.75 14.04
N LEU A 81 4.22 9.09 13.19
CA LEU A 81 5.23 9.76 12.37
C LEU A 81 4.65 10.32 11.07
N GLY A 82 3.43 9.91 10.68
CA GLY A 82 2.74 10.33 9.45
C GLY A 82 3.43 9.93 8.15
N LYS A 83 4.46 9.08 8.21
CA LYS A 83 5.30 8.69 7.07
C LYS A 83 5.03 7.26 6.65
N THR A 84 4.99 7.02 5.35
CA THR A 84 4.85 5.67 4.81
C THR A 84 6.11 4.82 5.04
N SER A 85 6.00 3.52 4.80
CA SER A 85 7.18 2.71 4.49
C SER A 85 7.89 3.26 3.23
N PRO A 86 9.20 3.03 3.09
CA PRO A 86 9.94 3.57 1.95
C PRO A 86 9.36 3.09 0.61
N VAL A 87 9.30 4.00 -0.37
CA VAL A 87 8.81 3.72 -1.72
C VAL A 87 9.98 3.55 -2.67
N ASN A 88 10.10 2.38 -3.27
CA ASN A 88 11.15 2.16 -4.26
C ASN A 88 10.71 2.66 -5.65
N ILE A 89 11.12 3.87 -6.02
CA ILE A 89 10.84 4.44 -7.35
C ILE A 89 11.61 3.76 -8.49
N LEU A 90 12.53 2.86 -8.22
CA LEU A 90 13.23 2.10 -9.27
C LEU A 90 12.47 0.84 -9.68
N GLU A 91 11.49 0.43 -8.88
CA GLU A 91 10.68 -0.75 -9.14
C GLU A 91 9.66 -0.53 -10.26
N ASP A 92 9.30 -1.63 -10.92
CA ASP A 92 8.40 -1.66 -12.06
C ASP A 92 6.92 -1.60 -11.62
N TRP A 93 6.49 -0.40 -11.24
CA TRP A 93 5.10 -0.03 -10.98
C TRP A 93 4.79 1.34 -11.62
N THR A 94 3.51 1.60 -11.86
CA THR A 94 3.02 2.78 -12.60
C THR A 94 2.27 3.76 -11.72
N VAL A 95 1.44 3.26 -10.80
CA VAL A 95 0.59 4.08 -9.92
C VAL A 95 0.85 3.68 -8.48
N LEU A 96 0.98 4.67 -7.60
CA LEU A 96 0.95 4.50 -6.16
C LEU A 96 -0.47 4.72 -5.65
N ILE A 97 -1.03 3.76 -4.92
CA ILE A 97 -2.28 3.91 -4.18
C ILE A 97 -1.93 4.17 -2.71
N ALA A 98 -2.19 5.39 -2.25
CA ALA A 98 -1.99 5.80 -0.87
C ALA A 98 -3.32 5.65 -0.10
N ILE A 99 -3.32 4.88 0.97
CA ILE A 99 -4.50 4.58 1.81
C ILE A 99 -4.25 5.01 3.25
N SER A 100 -5.18 5.79 3.81
CA SER A 100 -5.30 6.04 5.25
C SER A 100 -6.46 5.23 5.81
N LEU A 101 -6.19 4.50 6.90
CA LEU A 101 -7.19 3.83 7.70
C LEU A 101 -7.36 4.53 9.06
N ASP A 102 -8.57 4.54 9.59
CA ASP A 102 -8.84 5.05 10.93
C ASP A 102 -8.41 4.08 12.04
N GLY A 103 -8.76 4.38 13.29
CA GLY A 103 -8.44 3.54 14.46
C GLY A 103 -9.13 2.18 14.48
N ASP A 104 -10.18 2.01 13.66
CA ASP A 104 -10.94 0.76 13.53
C ASP A 104 -10.59 0.01 12.23
N PHE A 105 -9.51 0.42 11.55
CA PHE A 105 -9.07 -0.11 10.25
C PHE A 105 -10.07 0.11 9.12
N MET A 106 -10.97 1.10 9.24
CA MET A 106 -11.88 1.49 8.19
C MET A 106 -11.21 2.47 7.24
N LEU A 107 -11.60 2.44 5.97
CA LEU A 107 -11.06 3.35 4.95
C LEU A 107 -11.45 4.80 5.27
N GLU A 108 -10.44 5.63 5.54
CA GLU A 108 -10.63 7.06 5.81
C GLU A 108 -10.38 7.89 4.55
N LYS A 109 -9.24 7.65 3.88
CA LYS A 109 -8.83 8.36 2.66
C LYS A 109 -8.09 7.45 1.69
N MET A 110 -8.23 7.73 0.40
CA MET A 110 -7.49 7.08 -0.67
C MET A 110 -7.09 8.09 -1.73
N ALA A 111 -5.87 7.98 -2.26
CA ALA A 111 -5.45 8.68 -3.47
C ALA A 111 -4.66 7.77 -4.40
N MET A 112 -4.78 8.03 -5.71
CA MET A 112 -3.98 7.38 -6.74
C MET A 112 -3.02 8.41 -7.35
N ILE A 113 -1.72 8.12 -7.35
CA ILE A 113 -0.69 9.02 -7.85
C ILE A 113 0.10 8.31 -8.93
N ILE A 114 0.13 8.87 -10.13
CA ILE A 114 1.00 8.37 -11.20
C ILE A 114 2.45 8.59 -10.77
N LYS A 115 3.29 7.57 -10.96
CA LYS A 115 4.70 7.59 -10.55
C LYS A 115 5.46 8.81 -11.06
N SER A 116 5.23 9.23 -12.30
CA SER A 116 5.85 10.43 -12.89
C SER A 116 5.49 11.72 -12.15
N HIS A 117 4.28 11.82 -11.59
CA HIS A 117 3.90 12.94 -10.73
C HIS A 117 4.52 12.80 -9.34
N LEU A 118 4.53 11.59 -8.77
CA LEU A 118 5.12 11.35 -7.46
C LEU A 118 6.61 11.73 -7.40
N ILE A 119 7.38 11.37 -8.43
CA ILE A 119 8.81 11.70 -8.47
C ILE A 119 9.07 13.20 -8.50
N SER A 120 8.11 14.04 -8.90
CA SER A 120 8.27 15.50 -8.88
C SER A 120 8.25 16.10 -7.47
N TYR A 121 7.80 15.35 -6.46
CA TYR A 121 7.68 15.85 -5.10
C TYR A 121 9.07 16.04 -4.47
N PRO A 122 9.29 17.09 -3.64
CA PRO A 122 10.61 17.45 -3.12
C PRO A 122 11.35 16.30 -2.42
N VAL A 123 10.63 15.45 -1.67
CA VAL A 123 11.23 14.32 -0.93
C VAL A 123 11.80 13.25 -1.87
N PHE A 124 11.16 13.03 -3.03
CA PHE A 124 11.62 12.08 -4.04
C PHE A 124 12.80 12.66 -4.82
N GLN A 125 12.74 13.93 -5.22
CA GLN A 125 13.85 14.64 -5.86
C GLN A 125 15.12 14.64 -4.99
N LYS A 126 14.97 14.93 -3.69
CA LYS A 126 16.08 14.85 -2.73
C LYS A 126 16.67 13.45 -2.64
N ASN A 127 15.83 12.41 -2.63
CA ASN A 127 16.33 11.03 -2.61
C ASN A 127 17.09 10.66 -3.88
N ILE A 128 16.58 11.05 -5.07
CA ILE A 128 17.26 10.83 -6.35
C ILE A 128 18.65 11.47 -6.34
N ASN A 129 18.77 12.72 -5.88
CA ASN A 129 20.06 13.41 -5.75
C ASN A 129 21.00 12.76 -4.72
N ASN A 130 20.46 12.24 -3.61
CA ASN A 130 21.27 11.52 -2.64
C ASN A 130 21.76 10.17 -3.19
N ARG A 131 20.98 9.54 -4.07
CA ARG A 131 21.36 8.29 -4.74
C ARG A 131 22.49 8.49 -5.73
N SER A 132 22.52 9.59 -6.48
CA SER A 132 23.68 9.92 -7.33
C SER A 132 24.97 10.11 -6.51
N ASN A 133 24.84 10.40 -5.21
CA ASN A 133 25.95 10.48 -4.25
C ASN A 133 26.21 9.15 -3.51
N GLY A 134 25.66 8.02 -3.98
CA GLY A 134 25.93 6.68 -3.45
C GLY A 134 24.97 6.19 -2.36
N SER A 135 23.94 6.95 -1.99
CA SER A 135 22.93 6.49 -1.03
C SER A 135 22.14 5.29 -1.58
N LYS A 136 21.83 4.32 -0.71
CA LYS A 136 20.92 3.19 -1.01
C LYS A 136 19.52 3.38 -0.40
N SER A 137 19.26 4.50 0.29
CA SER A 137 17.97 4.74 0.94
C SER A 137 16.85 4.98 -0.08
N HIS A 138 15.62 4.67 0.32
CA HIS A 138 14.41 4.97 -0.45
C HIS A 138 13.64 6.09 0.27
N PRO A 139 12.95 6.98 -0.47
CA PRO A 139 12.17 8.05 0.13
C PRO A 139 10.97 7.49 0.89
N GLN A 140 10.65 8.11 2.01
CA GLN A 140 9.35 8.00 2.69
C GLN A 140 8.64 9.33 2.46
N PHE A 141 7.33 9.32 2.23
CA PHE A 141 6.55 10.54 2.06
C PHE A 141 5.50 10.67 3.15
N SER A 142 5.07 11.90 3.43
CA SER A 142 3.98 12.15 4.36
C SER A 142 2.66 11.92 3.65
N MET A 143 1.75 11.17 4.28
CA MET A 143 0.42 10.98 3.71
C MET A 143 -0.39 12.28 3.67
N VAL A 144 -0.04 13.27 4.51
CA VAL A 144 -0.62 14.62 4.45
C VAL A 144 -0.26 15.34 3.16
N GLU A 145 0.93 15.12 2.60
CA GLU A 145 1.36 15.77 1.34
C GLU A 145 0.59 15.24 0.12
N VAL A 146 -0.04 14.07 0.26
CA VAL A 146 -0.67 13.31 -0.83
C VAL A 146 -2.18 13.21 -0.68
N LEU A 147 -2.70 13.16 0.55
CA LEU A 147 -4.12 13.01 0.90
C LEU A 147 -4.73 14.30 1.51
N GLY A 148 -3.92 15.36 1.63
CA GLY A 148 -4.28 16.65 2.20
C GLY A 148 -5.04 17.54 1.24
#